data_AF-A0A6F8Y832-F1
#
_entry.id   AF-A0A6F8Y832-F1
#
_cell.length_a   1.000
_cell.length_b   1.000
_cell.length_c   1.000
_cell.angle_alpha   90.00
_cell.angle_beta   90.00
_cell.angle_gamma   90.00
#
_symmetry.space_group_name_H-M   'P 1'
#
loop_
_entity.id
_entity.type
_entity.pdbx_description
1 polymer ?
#
loop_
_entity_poly.entity_id
_entity_poly.type
_entity_poly.pdbx_seq_one_letter_code
_entity_poly.pdbx_strand_id
1 'polypeptide(L)' 'MLTPPRTVVRREGGIYALERALQRRGFRIVAGADEAGRGACAGPLVAAAAILPRASAARSTS' A
#
# COMPACT_ATOMS: atom_id res chain seq x y z
N MET A 1 -10.84 -23.85 4.44
CA MET A 1 -10.25 -22.51 4.69
C MET A 1 -9.61 -22.06 3.39
N LEU A 2 -10.19 -21.11 2.64
CA LEU A 2 -9.59 -20.61 1.40
C LEU A 2 -8.40 -19.72 1.77
N THR A 3 -7.20 -20.26 1.79
CA THR A 3 -6.00 -19.43 1.78
C THR A 3 -5.90 -18.84 0.36
N PRO A 4 -6.04 -17.52 0.19
CA PRO A 4 -5.91 -16.95 -1.14
C PRO A 4 -4.50 -17.20 -1.67
N PRO A 5 -4.32 -17.50 -2.97
CA PRO A 5 -3.01 -17.73 -3.55
C PRO A 5 -2.11 -16.53 -3.27
N ARG A 6 -0.82 -16.74 -2.98
CA ARG A 6 0.12 -15.66 -2.66
C ARG A 6 0.13 -14.59 -3.76
N THR A 7 -0.01 -13.33 -3.39
CA THR A 7 0.11 -12.21 -4.35
C THR A 7 1.58 -11.99 -4.67
N VAL A 8 1.94 -12.07 -5.95
CA VAL A 8 3.29 -11.77 -6.42
C VAL A 8 3.45 -10.26 -6.56
N VAL A 9 4.36 -9.69 -5.75
CA VAL A 9 4.73 -8.28 -5.78
C VAL A 9 6.05 -8.18 -6.53
N ARG A 10 6.05 -7.38 -7.59
CA ARG A 10 7.19 -7.20 -8.50
C ARG A 10 7.94 -5.94 -8.10
N ARG A 11 9.26 -6.05 -7.88
CA ARG A 11 10.10 -4.93 -7.40
C ARG A 11 10.18 -3.79 -8.43
N GLU A 12 9.99 -4.12 -9.70
CA GLU A 12 9.95 -3.20 -10.83
C GLU A 12 8.74 -2.24 -10.76
N GLY A 13 7.73 -2.56 -9.95
CA GLY A 13 6.54 -1.72 -9.75
C GLY A 13 6.77 -0.45 -8.93
N GLY A 14 7.99 -0.22 -8.42
CA GLY A 14 8.35 0.94 -7.61
C GLY A 14 7.51 1.04 -6.32
N ILE A 15 7.32 2.26 -5.82
CA ILE A 15 6.56 2.53 -4.58
C ILE A 15 5.08 2.09 -4.65
N TYR A 16 4.54 1.89 -5.86
CA TYR A 16 3.15 1.44 -6.07
C TYR A 16 3.03 -0.07 -6.34
N ALA A 17 4.11 -0.85 -6.17
CA ALA A 17 4.12 -2.28 -6.51
C ALA A 17 3.04 -3.06 -5.75
N LEU A 18 2.85 -2.75 -4.46
CA LEU A 18 1.87 -3.42 -3.60
C LEU A 18 0.43 -3.08 -4.02
N GLU A 19 0.14 -1.78 -4.18
CA GLU A 19 -1.17 -1.28 -4.61
C GLU A 19 -1.58 -1.92 -5.96
N ARG A 20 -0.67 -1.91 -6.93
CA ARG A 20 -0.90 -2.52 -8.25
C ARG A 20 -1.14 -4.03 -8.16
N ALA A 21 -0.45 -4.72 -7.26
CA ALA A 21 -0.63 -6.16 -7.08
C ALA A 21 -2.02 -6.50 -6.50
N LEU A 22 -2.52 -5.67 -5.58
CA LEU A 22 -3.88 -5.78 -5.06
C LEU A 22 -4.94 -5.38 -6.09
N GLN A 23 -4.71 -4.32 -6.87
CA GLN A 23 -5.61 -3.95 -7.96
C GLN A 23 -5.74 -5.06 -9.03
N ARG A 24 -4.64 -5.73 -9.40
CA ARG A 24 -4.67 -6.91 -10.29
C ARG A 24 -5.46 -8.08 -9.72
N ARG A 25 -5.67 -8.13 -8.40
CA ARG A 25 -6.51 -9.13 -7.71
C ARG A 25 -7.99 -8.73 -7.64
N GLY A 26 -8.37 -7.58 -8.20
CA GLY A 26 -9.73 -7.07 -8.23
C GLY A 26 -10.08 -6.09 -7.09
N PHE A 27 -9.12 -5.75 -6.22
CA PHE A 27 -9.34 -4.73 -5.18
C PHE A 27 -9.34 -3.33 -5.81
N ARG A 28 -10.53 -2.75 -5.96
CA ARG A 28 -10.71 -1.44 -6.61
C ARG A 28 -10.29 -0.25 -5.76
N ILE A 29 -10.40 -0.38 -4.43
CA ILE A 29 -10.04 0.65 -3.45
C ILE A 29 -8.98 0.03 -2.56
N VAL A 30 -7.82 0.68 -2.47
CA VAL A 30 -6.68 0.23 -1.66
C VAL A 30 -6.25 1.40 -0.79
N ALA A 31 -6.11 1.16 0.51
CA ALA A 31 -5.54 2.10 1.45
C ALA A 31 -4.13 1.64 1.84
N GLY A 32 -3.18 2.58 1.89
CA GLY A 32 -1.93 2.39 2.61
C GLY A 32 -2.15 2.73 4.08
N ALA A 33 -1.55 1.96 4.99
CA ALA A 33 -1.64 2.19 6.43
C ALA A 33 -0.24 2.18 7.05
N ASP A 34 -0.02 3.08 8.01
CA ASP A 34 1.25 3.21 8.74
C ASP A 34 1.00 3.75 10.15
N GLU A 35 2.01 3.62 11.02
CA GLU A 35 1.97 4.04 12.41
C GLU A 35 3.22 4.81 12.83
N ALA A 36 3.04 5.76 13.74
CA ALA A 36 4.10 6.56 14.33
C ALA A 36 4.02 6.51 15.86
N GLY A 37 5.19 6.49 16.51
CA GLY A 37 5.29 6.42 17.97
C GLY A 37 5.62 5.02 18.52
N ARG A 38 5.78 4.00 17.66
CA ARG A 38 6.25 2.68 18.11
C ARG A 38 7.67 2.78 18.67
N GLY A 39 7.82 2.53 19.97
CA GLY A 39 9.11 2.58 20.67
C GLY A 39 9.43 3.92 21.32
N ALA A 40 8.50 4.89 21.32
CA ALA A 40 8.63 6.10 22.13
C ALA A 40 8.56 5.75 23.63
N CYS A 41 9.36 6.43 24.46
CA CYS A 41 9.33 6.24 25.93
C CYS A 41 8.05 6.78 26.57
N ALA A 42 7.39 7.75 25.92
CA ALA A 42 6.11 8.33 26.32
C ALA A 42 5.41 8.93 25.09
N GLY A 43 4.10 9.13 25.19
CA GLY A 43 3.24 9.63 24.10
C GLY A 43 2.48 8.50 23.39
N PRO A 44 1.44 8.84 22.62
CA PRO A 44 0.59 7.85 21.97
C PRO A 44 1.27 7.22 20.75
N LEU A 45 0.92 5.96 20.47
CA LEU A 45 1.03 5.39 19.12
C LEU A 45 -0.13 5.94 18.29
N VAL A 46 0.16 6.50 17.12
CA VAL A 46 -0.84 7.00 16.19
C VAL A 46 -0.76 6.19 14.91
N ALA A 47 -1.89 5.66 14.45
CA ALA A 47 -2.01 4.98 13.17
C ALA A 47 -2.89 5.79 12.21
N ALA A 48 -2.57 5.72 10.92
CA ALA A 48 -3.35 6.37 9.88
C ALA A 48 -3.49 5.44 8.67
N ALA A 49 -4.55 5.67 7.90
CA ALA A 49 -4.75 5.02 6.61
C ALA A 49 -5.22 6.05 5.58
N ALA A 50 -4.69 5.96 4.36
CA ALA A 50 -5.03 6.87 3.27
C ALA A 50 -5.31 6.08 1.99
N ILE A 51 -6.39 6.47 1.31
CA ILE A 51 -6.70 6.01 -0.05
C ILE A 51 -6.20 7.10 -1.00
N LEU A 52 -5.26 6.75 -1.87
CA LEU A 52 -4.82 7.66 -2.91
C LEU A 52 -5.83 7.68 -4.06
N PRO A 53 -6.06 8.84 -4.70
CA PRO A 53 -6.76 8.89 -5.97
C PRO A 53 -6.06 7.96 -6.96
N ARG A 54 -6.84 7.26 -7.79
CA ARG A 54 -6.28 6.39 -8.83
C ARG A 54 -5.31 7.22 -9.66
N ALA A 55 -4.03 6.86 -9.65
CA ALA A 55 -3.01 7.60 -10.36
C ALA A 55 -3.40 7.77 -11.84
N SER A 56 -3.80 8.98 -12.24
CA SER A 56 -3.54 9.43 -13.61
C SER A 56 -2.03 9.30 -13.75
N ALA A 57 -1.56 8.51 -14.71
CA ALA A 57 -0.15 8.26 -14.92
C ALA A 57 0.61 9.59 -15.10
N ALA A 58 1.01 10.25 -14.01
CA ALA A 58 2.09 11.20 -14.01
C ALA A 58 3.30 10.34 -14.27
N ARG A 59 3.59 10.17 -15.56
CA ARG A 59 4.81 9.59 -16.07
C ARG A 59 5.94 10.32 -15.35
N SER A 60 6.59 9.67 -14.40
CA SER A 60 7.99 9.95 -14.16
C SER A 60 8.72 9.43 -15.39
N THR A 61 8.74 10.24 -16.45
CA THR A 61 9.82 10.21 -17.42
C THR A 61 11.05 10.67 -16.67
N SER A 62 11.87 9.72 -16.22
CA SER A 62 13.32 9.92 -16.11
C SER A 62 13.93 9.51 -17.44
#